data_AF-A0A248VL76-F1
#
_entry.id   AF-A0A248VL76-F1
#
_cell.length_a   1.000
_cell.length_b   1.000
_cell.length_c   1.000
_cell.angle_alpha   90.00
_cell.angle_beta   90.00
_cell.angle_gamma   90.00
#
_symmetry.space_group_name_H-M   'P 1'
#
loop_
_entity.id
_entity.type
_entity.pdbx_description
1 polymer ?
#
loop_
_entity_poly.entity_id
_entity_poly.type
_entity_poly.pdbx_seq_one_letter_code
_entity_poly.pdbx_strand_id
1 'polypeptide(L)' 'MSKSLSPEAVEALRRLNDVGVGQQAPKLAQSVTAELLAGGLVAEASGGEVEITCNGRQYLSGDCD' A
#
# COMPACT_ATOMS: atom_id res chain seq x y z
N MET A 1 17.29 -5.37 6.80
CA MET A 1 17.36 -5.24 5.33
C MET A 1 16.18 -4.41 4.89
N SER A 2 16.34 -3.09 4.78
CA SER A 2 15.36 -2.20 4.15
C SER A 2 15.37 -2.52 2.66
N LYS A 3 14.49 -3.42 2.24
CA LYS A 3 14.25 -3.65 0.81
C LYS A 3 13.53 -2.38 0.35
N SER A 4 14.28 -1.49 -0.27
CA SER A 4 13.72 -0.28 -0.87
C SER A 4 12.63 -0.72 -1.84
N LEU A 5 11.44 -0.15 -1.68
CA LEU A 5 10.34 -0.44 -2.58
C LEU A 5 10.73 -0.07 -4.01
N SER A 6 10.24 -0.85 -4.95
CA SER A 6 10.24 -0.51 -6.37
C SER A 6 9.46 0.80 -6.58
N PRO A 7 9.83 1.60 -7.59
CA PRO A 7 9.12 2.85 -7.89
C PRO A 7 7.63 2.61 -8.16
N GLU A 8 7.30 1.49 -8.78
CA GLU A 8 5.91 1.05 -9.03
C GLU A 8 5.16 0.78 -7.73
N ALA A 9 5.80 0.16 -6.74
CA ALA A 9 5.21 -0.07 -5.43
C ALA A 9 5.01 1.24 -4.66
N VAL A 10 5.95 2.19 -4.75
CA VAL A 10 5.78 3.53 -4.14
C VAL A 10 4.61 4.28 -4.77
N GLU A 11 4.49 4.27 -6.09
CA GLU A 11 3.34 4.89 -6.78
C GLU A 11 2.02 4.22 -6.41
N ALA A 12 1.98 2.89 -6.36
CA ALA A 12 0.81 2.14 -5.96
C ALA A 12 0.38 2.48 -4.53
N LEU A 13 1.33 2.56 -3.61
CA LEU A 13 1.09 2.95 -2.23
C LEU A 13 0.54 4.37 -2.12
N ARG A 14 1.05 5.33 -2.90
CA ARG A 14 0.51 6.69 -2.98
C ARG A 14 -0.93 6.71 -3.48
N ARG A 15 -1.23 5.95 -4.54
CA ARG A 15 -2.59 5.83 -5.07
C ARG A 15 -3.54 5.23 -4.04
N LEU A 16 -3.11 4.22 -3.29
CA LEU A 16 -3.90 3.66 -2.18
C LEU A 16 -4.15 4.69 -1.07
N ASN A 17 -3.18 5.56 -0.78
CA ASN A 17 -3.34 6.64 0.20
C ASN A 17 -4.28 7.75 -0.27
N ASP A 18 -4.28 8.07 -1.57
CA ASP A 18 -5.20 9.06 -2.17
C ASP A 18 -6.65 8.55 -2.23
N VAL A 19 -6.85 7.23 -2.22
CA VAL A 19 -8.19 6.63 -2.19
C VAL A 19 -8.75 6.83 -0.79
N GLY A 20 -9.73 7.73 -0.66
CA GLY A 20 -10.39 8.00 0.61
C GLY A 20 -11.00 6.75 1.23
N VAL A 21 -11.05 6.70 2.57
CA VAL A 21 -11.64 5.59 3.33
C VAL A 21 -13.05 5.26 2.80
N GLY A 22 -13.28 4.00 2.42
CA GLY A 22 -14.55 3.52 1.89
C GLY A 22 -14.70 3.63 0.36
N GLN A 23 -13.67 4.09 -0.36
CA GLN A 23 -13.63 4.00 -1.83
C GLN A 23 -12.92 2.72 -2.29
N GLN A 24 -13.33 2.20 -3.45
CA GLN A 24 -12.79 0.98 -4.02
C GLN A 24 -11.30 1.17 -4.34
N ALA A 25 -10.47 0.25 -3.86
CA ALA A 25 -9.04 0.34 -4.07
C ALA A 25 -8.69 0.11 -5.55
N PRO A 26 -7.69 0.83 -6.10
CA PRO A 26 -7.20 0.55 -7.44
C PRO A 26 -6.63 -0.87 -7.49
N LYS A 27 -6.97 -1.62 -8.54
CA LYS A 27 -6.35 -2.93 -8.79
C LYS A 27 -4.85 -2.74 -9.03
N LEU A 28 -4.05 -3.35 -8.16
CA LEU A 28 -2.60 -3.35 -8.27
C LEU A 28 -2.12 -4.62 -9.00
N ALA A 29 -0.95 -4.51 -9.63
CA ALA A 29 -0.27 -5.68 -10.19
C ALA A 29 0.12 -6.64 -9.05
N GLN A 30 -0.01 -7.94 -9.28
CA GLN A 30 0.21 -8.97 -8.26
C GLN A 30 1.62 -8.92 -7.65
N SER A 31 2.64 -8.61 -8.47
CA SER A 31 4.02 -8.42 -8.02
C SER A 31 4.16 -7.22 -7.06
N VAL A 32 3.49 -6.11 -7.36
CA VAL A 32 3.49 -4.91 -6.51
C VAL A 32 2.76 -5.17 -5.19
N THR A 33 1.60 -5.83 -5.25
CA THR A 33 0.85 -6.25 -4.06
C THR A 33 1.70 -7.13 -3.15
N ALA A 34 2.36 -8.15 -3.70
CA ALA A 34 3.22 -9.04 -2.92
C ALA A 34 4.38 -8.28 -2.27
N GLU A 35 4.96 -7.29 -2.96
CA GLU A 35 6.03 -6.46 -2.41
C GLU A 35 5.54 -5.57 -1.26
N LEU A 36 4.39 -4.90 -1.43
CA LEU A 36 3.79 -4.05 -0.40
C LEU A 36 3.36 -4.86 0.83
N LEU A 37 2.82 -6.06 0.63
CA LEU A 37 2.47 -7.01 1.70
C LEU A 37 3.73 -7.50 2.44
N ALA A 38 4.79 -7.87 1.71
CA ALA A 38 6.06 -8.27 2.31
C ALA A 38 6.70 -7.13 3.13
N GLY A 39 6.43 -5.87 2.76
CA GLY A 39 6.82 -4.68 3.52
C GLY A 39 5.88 -4.31 4.66
N GLY A 40 4.73 -4.97 4.82
CA GLY A 40 3.72 -4.65 5.84
C GLY A 40 3.05 -3.28 5.66
N LEU A 41 3.11 -2.71 4.46
CA LEU A 41 2.61 -1.38 4.13
C LEU A 41 1.14 -1.40 3.69
N VAL A 42 0.68 -2.56 3.25
CA VAL A 42 -0.73 -2.84 2.93
C VAL A 42 -1.15 -4.13 3.62
N ALA A 43 -2.46 -4.32 3.78
CA ALA A 43 -3.07 -5.54 4.31
C ALA A 43 -4.12 -6.05 3.32
N GLU A 44 -4.29 -7.37 3.26
CA GLU A 44 -5.36 -7.97 2.47
C GLU A 44 -6.73 -7.63 3.05
N ALA A 45 -7.61 -7.11 2.20
CA ALA A 45 -8.98 -6.77 2.52
C ALA A 45 -9.93 -7.87 2.02
N SER A 46 -11.20 -7.77 2.43
CA SER A 46 -12.22 -8.69 1.94
C SER A 46 -12.42 -8.54 0.43
N GLY A 47 -12.44 -9.66 -0.31
CA GLY A 47 -12.66 -9.64 -1.76
C GLY A 47 -11.40 -9.60 -2.63
N GLY A 48 -10.21 -9.74 -2.04
CA GLY A 48 -8.93 -9.79 -2.78
C GLY A 48 -8.38 -8.41 -3.14
N GLU A 49 -8.92 -7.37 -2.52
CA GLU A 49 -8.35 -6.02 -2.54
C GLU A 49 -7.31 -5.86 -1.43
N VAL A 50 -6.57 -4.75 -1.46
CA VAL A 50 -5.63 -4.41 -0.39
C VAL A 50 -5.88 -3.00 0.12
N GLU A 51 -5.71 -2.82 1.43
CA GLU A 51 -5.88 -1.55 2.11
C GLU A 51 -4.55 -1.07 2.67
N ILE A 52 -4.32 0.24 2.62
CA ILE A 52 -3.10 0.85 3.15
C ILE A 52 -3.10 0.77 4.69
N THR A 53 -2.01 0.26 5.26
CA THR A 53 -1.83 0.19 6.72
C THR A 53 -1.29 1.50 7.27
N CYS A 54 -1.31 1.61 8.59
CA CYS A 54 -0.58 2.63 9.34
C CYS A 54 0.89 2.75 8.89
N ASN A 55 1.60 1.63 8.69
CA ASN A 55 2.98 1.63 8.23
C ASN A 55 3.12 2.19 6.80
N GLY A 56 2.15 1.89 5.92
CA GLY A 56 2.11 2.45 4.57
C GLY A 56 1.98 3.97 4.58
N ARG A 57 1.11 4.52 5.42
CA ARG A 57 0.96 5.97 5.59
C ARG A 57 2.21 6.61 6.17
N GLN A 58 2.79 6.01 7.20
CA GLN A 58 4.04 6.47 7.80
C GLN A 58 5.21 6.43 6.80
N TYR A 59 5.23 5.44 5.90
CA TYR A 59 6.23 5.37 4.84
C TYR A 59 6.11 6.54 3.84
N LEU A 60 4.90 6.99 3.53
CA LEU A 60 4.65 8.07 2.58
C LEU A 60 4.83 9.46 3.18
N SER A 61 4.28 9.67 4.38
CA SER A 61 4.12 11.00 4.98
C SER A 61 4.94 11.18 6.26
N GLY A 62 5.54 10.11 6.79
CA GLY A 62 6.21 10.11 8.09
C GLY A 62 5.26 10.13 9.29
N ASP A 63 3.96 10.27 9.04
CA ASP A 63 2.92 10.48 10.03
C ASP A 63 1.91 9.34 9.97
N CYS A 64 1.70 8.70 11.10
CA CYS A 64 0.58 7.81 11.32
C CYS A 64 -0.18 8.36 12.52
N ASP A 65 -1.19 9.20 12.23
CA ASP A 65 -2.14 9.71 13.21
C ASP A 65 -2.80 8.55 13.99
#